data_AF-A0A2S8VYL3-F1
#
_entry.id   AF-A0A2S8VYL3-F1
#
_cell.length_a   1.000
_cell.length_b   1.000
_cell.length_c   1.000
_cell.angle_alpha   90.00
_cell.angle_beta   90.00
_cell.angle_gamma   90.00
#
_symmetry.space_group_name_H-M   'P 1'
#
loop_
_entity.id
_entity.type
_entity.pdbx_description
1 polymer ?
#
loop_
_entity_poly.entity_id
_entity_poly.type
_entity_poly.pdbx_seq_one_letter_code
_entity_poly.pdbx_strand_id
1 'polypeptide(L)' 'MNHVSIGVYNNETHVVNIVPDYNLEKHIEYNKIMRFGRALFIDGECVHTGYLSDKKIETWSNKIKEMNIDTHTPSTTYY' A
#
# COMPACT_ATOMS: atom_id res chain seq x y z
N MET A 1 5.25 3.40 15.23
CA MET A 1 5.22 2.09 14.55
C MET A 1 5.40 2.33 13.05
N ASN A 2 5.84 1.35 12.28
CA ASN A 2 5.91 1.45 10.82
C ASN A 2 4.89 0.51 10.20
N HIS A 3 4.30 0.94 9.09
CA HIS A 3 3.28 0.22 8.33
C HIS A 3 3.83 -0.21 6.98
N VAL A 4 3.39 -1.37 6.53
CA VAL A 4 3.64 -1.84 5.17
C VAL A 4 2.60 -1.22 4.24
N SER A 5 3.05 -0.37 3.34
CA SER A 5 2.24 0.21 2.27
C SER A 5 2.58 -0.48 0.95
N ILE A 6 1.58 -1.05 0.29
CA ILE A 6 1.74 -1.70 -1.02
C ILE A 6 0.78 -1.06 -2.01
N GLY A 7 1.35 -0.41 -3.02
CA GLY A 7 0.60 0.13 -4.16
C GLY A 7 0.62 -0.87 -5.31
N VAL A 8 -0.55 -1.30 -5.80
CA VAL A 8 -0.68 -2.29 -6.88
C VAL A 8 -1.35 -1.68 -8.11
N TYR A 9 -0.71 -1.80 -9.27
CA TYR A 9 -1.24 -1.34 -10.55
C TYR A 9 -2.14 -2.41 -11.19
N ASN A 10 -2.95 -2.03 -12.18
CA ASN A 10 -3.90 -2.96 -12.82
C ASN A 10 -3.23 -4.16 -13.51
N ASN A 11 -1.99 -3.98 -13.99
CA ASN A 11 -1.13 -5.03 -14.52
C ASN A 11 -0.40 -5.84 -13.44
N GLU A 12 -0.78 -5.67 -12.16
CA GLU A 12 -0.27 -6.40 -11.00
C GLU A 12 1.21 -6.17 -10.66
N THR A 13 1.86 -5.21 -11.32
CA THR A 13 3.11 -4.66 -10.79
C THR A 13 2.81 -3.89 -9.51
N HIS A 14 3.76 -3.89 -8.56
CA HIS A 14 3.55 -3.31 -7.24
C HIS A 14 4.78 -2.58 -6.74
N VAL A 15 4.54 -1.66 -5.79
CA VAL A 15 5.56 -0.89 -5.09
C VAL A 15 5.33 -1.06 -3.60
N VAL A 16 6.37 -1.48 -2.87
CA VAL A 16 6.37 -1.63 -1.41
C VAL A 16 7.02 -0.41 -0.78
N ASN A 17 6.42 0.16 0.26
CA ASN A 17 7.00 1.20 1.10
C ASN A 17 6.78 0.87 2.58
N ILE A 18 7.73 1.28 3.41
CA ILE A 18 7.60 1.30 4.86
C ILE A 18 7.30 2.73 5.28
N VAL A 19 6.11 2.94 5.84
CA VAL A 19 5.58 4.27 6.18
C VAL A 19 5.47 4.38 7.70
N PRO A 20 6.11 5.37 8.33
CA PRO A 20 5.94 5.57 9.76
C PRO A 20 4.51 6.07 10.05
N ASP A 21 3.96 5.63 11.18
CA ASP A 21 2.59 5.90 11.63
C ASP A 21 2.20 7.39 11.55
N TYR A 22 3.10 8.28 11.99
CA TYR A 22 2.87 9.74 11.95
C TYR A 22 2.70 10.34 10.53
N ASN A 23 3.03 9.58 9.48
CA ASN A 23 2.91 10.01 8.09
C ASN A 23 1.90 9.17 7.30
N LEU A 24 1.22 8.21 7.96
CA LEU A 24 0.32 7.26 7.30
C LEU A 24 -0.87 7.95 6.64
N GLU A 25 -1.52 8.88 7.33
CA GLU A 25 -2.69 9.59 6.82
C GLU A 25 -2.37 10.39 5.56
N LYS A 26 -1.33 11.23 5.62
CA LYS A 26 -0.85 12.01 4.47
C LYS A 26 -0.44 11.11 3.30
N HIS A 27 0.17 9.96 3.58
CA HIS A 27 0.52 8.98 2.56
C HIS A 27 -0.72 8.41 1.87
N ILE A 28 -1.75 8.01 2.63
CA ILE A 28 -3.01 7.50 2.08
C ILE A 28 -3.70 8.57 1.24
N GLU A 29 -3.81 9.79 1.75
CA GLU A 29 -4.44 10.92 1.04
C GLU A 29 -3.73 11.21 -0.29
N TYR A 30 -2.41 11.35 -0.26
CA TYR A 30 -1.60 11.56 -1.47
C TYR A 30 -1.85 10.46 -2.51
N ASN A 31 -1.89 9.19 -2.09
CA ASN A 31 -2.14 8.09 -3.01
C ASN A 31 -3.54 8.11 -3.62
N LYS A 32 -4.56 8.41 -2.83
CA LYS A 32 -5.94 8.51 -3.32
C LYS A 32 -6.10 9.63 -4.36
N ILE A 33 -5.42 10.75 -4.17
CA ILE A 33 -5.50 11.92 -5.06
C ILE A 33 -4.57 11.75 -6.28
N MET A 34 -3.28 11.56 -6.04
CA MET A 34 -2.24 11.62 -7.08
C MET A 34 -2.02 10.28 -7.80
N ARG A 35 -2.51 9.17 -7.24
CA ARG A 35 -2.38 7.82 -7.79
C ARG A 35 -3.72 7.09 -7.84
N PHE A 36 -4.79 7.82 -8.16
CA PHE A 36 -6.17 7.34 -8.13
C PHE A 36 -6.43 6.01 -8.87
N GLY A 37 -5.70 5.71 -9.96
CA GLY A 37 -5.83 4.44 -10.68
C GLY A 37 -5.11 3.23 -10.07
N ARG A 38 -4.32 3.43 -9.01
CA ARG A 38 -3.53 2.39 -8.34
C ARG A 38 -4.19 1.97 -7.04
N ALA A 39 -4.37 0.67 -6.81
CA ALA A 39 -4.84 0.18 -5.53
C ALA A 39 -3.80 0.44 -4.43
N LEU A 40 -4.25 0.72 -3.21
CA LEU A 40 -3.39 0.91 -2.04
C LEU A 40 -3.82 -0.04 -0.93
N PHE A 41 -2.85 -0.76 -0.40
CA PHE A 41 -3.00 -1.63 0.76
C PHE A 41 -2.09 -1.15 1.89
N ILE A 42 -2.61 -1.16 3.11
CA ILE A 42 -1.87 -0.88 4.35
C ILE A 42 -1.99 -2.12 5.23
N ASP A 43 -0.86 -2.74 5.57
CA ASP A 43 -0.79 -3.95 6.39
C ASP A 43 -1.71 -5.09 5.91
N GLY A 44 -1.90 -5.17 4.58
CA GLY A 44 -2.76 -6.16 3.94
C GLY A 44 -4.25 -5.77 3.84
N GLU A 45 -4.64 -4.59 4.32
CA GLU A 45 -6.00 -4.07 4.15
C GLU A 45 -6.08 -3.09 2.99
N CYS A 46 -7.06 -3.26 2.10
CA CYS A 46 -7.27 -2.36 0.98
C CYS A 46 -7.94 -1.06 1.44
N VAL A 47 -7.23 0.06 1.33
CA VAL A 47 -7.76 1.39 1.71
C VAL A 47 -8.16 2.24 0.50
N HIS A 48 -7.78 1.80 -0.71
CA HIS A 48 -8.16 2.37 -2.00
C HIS A 48 -8.09 1.31 -3.09
N THR A 49 -9.16 1.10 -3.85
CA THR A 49 -9.26 -0.01 -4.81
C THR A 49 -8.58 0.28 -6.15
N GLY A 50 -8.45 1.56 -6.52
CA GLY A 50 -7.98 1.97 -7.83
C GLY A 50 -8.73 1.26 -8.96
N TYR A 51 -8.00 0.60 -9.86
CA TYR A 51 -8.58 -0.18 -10.95
C TYR A 51 -8.55 -1.70 -10.74
N LEU A 52 -8.22 -2.18 -9.53
CA LEU A 52 -8.30 -3.61 -9.26
C LEU A 52 -9.75 -4.05 -9.10
N SER A 53 -10.05 -5.27 -9.58
CA SER A 53 -11.31 -5.94 -9.27
C SER A 53 -11.30 -6.50 -7.85
N ASP A 54 -12.48 -6.71 -7.27
CA ASP A 54 -12.66 -7.26 -5.92
C ASP A 54 -11.89 -8.58 -5.71
N LYS A 55 -11.91 -9.46 -6.72
CA LYS A 55 -11.15 -10.73 -6.69
C LYS A 55 -9.64 -10.49 -6.58
N LYS A 56 -9.11 -9.51 -7.31
CA LYS A 56 -7.68 -9.16 -7.22
C LYS A 56 -7.37 -8.52 -5.86
N ILE A 57 -8.28 -7.71 -5.32
CA ILE A 57 -8.13 -7.10 -4.01
C ILE A 57 -8.02 -8.16 -2.91
N GLU A 58 -8.91 -9.16 -2.92
CA GLU A 58 -8.87 -10.28 -1.97
C GLU A 58 -7.55 -11.06 -2.10
N THR A 59 -7.15 -11.39 -3.33
CA THR A 59 -5.89 -12.10 -3.62
C THR A 59 -4.69 -11.35 -3.04
N TRP A 60 -4.61 -10.04 -3.26
CA TRP A 60 -3.53 -9.21 -2.75
C TRP A 60 -3.59 -9.04 -1.23
N SER A 61 -4.78 -8.88 -0.65
CA SER A 61 -4.95 -8.76 0.82
C SER A 61 -4.38 -9.98 1.55
N ASN A 62 -4.63 -11.19 1.01
CA ASN A 62 -4.08 -12.43 1.56
C ASN A 62 -2.57 -12.55 1.31
N LYS A 63 -2.13 -12.31 0.06
CA LYS A 63 -0.72 -12.38 -0.31
C LYS A 63 0.16 -11.48 0.56
N ILE A 64 -0.28 -10.26 0.84
CA ILE A 64 0.49 -9.28 1.62
C ILE A 64 0.73 -9.76 3.06
N LYS A 65 -0.27 -10.41 3.69
CA LYS A 65 -0.14 -10.97 5.04
C LYS A 65 0.90 -12.09 5.12
N GLU A 66 1.15 -12.76 4.01
CA GLU A 66 2.16 -13.82 3.89
C GLU A 66 3.55 -13.28 3.51
N MET A 67 3.66 -12.01 3.12
CA MET A 67 4.94 -11.41 2.76
C MET A 67 5.77 -11.12 4.01
N ASN A 68 7.00 -11.63 4.04
CA ASN A 68 7.97 -11.28 5.08
C ASN A 68 8.71 -9.99 4.69
N ILE A 69 8.16 -8.85 5.10
CA ILE A 69 8.70 -7.52 4.79
C ILE A 69 9.35 -6.94 6.04
N ASP A 70 10.60 -6.50 5.91
CA ASP A 70 11.28 -5.79 6.98
C ASP A 70 10.71 -4.36 7.15
N THR A 71 10.20 -4.06 8.34
CA THR A 71 9.58 -2.78 8.68
C THR A 71 10.48 -1.87 9.52
N HIS A 72 11.73 -2.25 9.80
CA HIS A 72 12.61 -1.45 10.66
C HIS A 72 13.02 -0.11 10.04
N THR A 73 13.20 -0.06 8.71
CA THR A 73 13.70 1.13 8.01
C THR A 73 12.62 1.73 7.10
N PRO A 74 12.16 2.97 7.33
CA PRO A 74 11.23 3.67 6.44
C PRO A 74 11.80 3.84 5.02
N SER A 75 10.95 3.68 3.99
CA SER A 75 11.40 3.72 2.59
C SER A 75 11.70 5.13 2.07
N THR A 76 11.14 6.17 2.70
CA THR A 76 11.45 7.57 2.39
C THR A 76 10.88 8.49 3.49
N THR A 77 11.72 9.34 4.07
CA THR A 77 11.26 10.49 4.86
C THR A 77 10.71 11.53 3.88
N TYR A 78 9.40 11.75 3.90
CA TYR A 78 8.81 12.88 3.18
C TYR A 78 9.17 14.15 3.96
N TYR A 79 10.13 14.93 3.43
CA TYR A 79 10.46 16.27 3.93
C TYR A 79 9.41 17.29 3.50
#